data_AF-A0A370FP29-F1
#
_entry.id   AF-A0A370FP29-F1
#
_cell.length_a   1.000
_cell.length_b   1.000
_cell.length_c   1.000
_cell.angle_alpha   90.00
_cell.angle_beta   90.00
_cell.angle_gamma   90.00
#
_symmetry.space_group_name_H-M   'P 1'
#
loop_
_entity.id
_entity.type
_entity.pdbx_description
1 polymer ?
#
loop_
_entity_poly.entity_id
_entity_poly.type
_entity_poly.pdbx_seq_one_letter_code
_entity_poly.pdbx_strand_id
1 'polypeptide(L)'
;MGGIGSRTVRSLVALFGVAAAVVMASPATATAAVVPGELVQIDWLAANGGTKGVSEFAFPVTIDEIGVTGPGQTLSVGQHFGFQNWQGGYIGLEVQRPAIDAPLVARTVFSYYGPDVQHAGCGPIVPGPGGMTCRGEFFDFALGRTYTLRVEQMGSNYWHAYVGDGTMQRSISGVQITNELRRMMPFGHQSVGYYGPSGSCAEVPHARVRLGTPVSFSTPIDYTGEPVLVAPRRPNLTCLGGIVNDAVAVPGGVAVTVGRG
;
A
#
# COMPACT_ATOMS: atom_id res chain seq x y z
N MET A 1 27.92 5.12 -97.45
CA MET A 1 28.75 3.95 -97.80
C MET A 1 28.82 3.04 -96.59
N GLY A 2 28.55 1.75 -96.78
CA GLY A 2 29.05 0.65 -95.96
C GLY A 2 28.44 0.45 -94.57
N GLY A 3 27.43 -0.42 -94.47
CA GLY A 3 27.05 -1.07 -93.21
C GLY A 3 27.78 -2.40 -93.02
N ILE A 4 28.03 -2.77 -91.75
CA ILE A 4 28.36 -4.10 -91.22
C ILE A 4 27.97 -4.01 -89.73
N GLY A 5 27.26 -4.89 -89.05
CA GLY A 5 26.70 -6.20 -89.36
C GLY A 5 26.07 -6.74 -88.07
N SER A 6 24.96 -7.45 -88.25
CA SER A 6 24.16 -8.15 -87.24
C SER A 6 24.96 -9.11 -86.35
N ARG A 7 24.55 -9.25 -85.08
CA ARG A 7 24.28 -10.56 -84.47
C ARG A 7 23.34 -10.44 -83.27
N THR A 8 22.12 -10.91 -83.48
CA THR A 8 21.12 -11.25 -82.48
C THR A 8 21.52 -12.54 -81.77
N VAL A 9 21.53 -12.57 -80.43
CA VAL A 9 21.33 -13.81 -79.65
C VAL A 9 20.36 -13.51 -78.50
N ARG A 10 19.23 -14.21 -78.55
CA ARG A 10 18.21 -14.32 -77.50
C ARG A 10 18.74 -15.17 -76.34
N SER A 11 18.44 -14.79 -75.10
CA SER A 11 18.23 -15.66 -73.93
C SER A 11 17.63 -14.78 -72.81
N LEU A 12 16.31 -14.73 -72.58
CA LEU A 12 15.47 -15.60 -71.74
C LEU A 12 15.91 -15.71 -70.26
N VAL A 13 15.02 -15.21 -69.38
CA VAL A 13 14.82 -15.54 -67.94
C VAL A 13 15.90 -14.95 -66.99
N ALA A 14 15.61 -14.24 -65.89
CA ALA A 14 14.57 -14.43 -64.89
C ALA A 14 14.11 -13.09 -64.25
N LEU A 15 12.80 -12.92 -64.11
CA LEU A 15 12.21 -12.04 -63.11
C LEU A 15 12.43 -12.67 -61.73
N PHE A 16 13.35 -12.13 -60.93
CA PHE A 16 13.30 -12.35 -59.48
C PHE A 16 12.44 -11.25 -58.87
N GLY A 17 11.15 -11.55 -58.72
CA GLY A 17 10.27 -10.82 -57.83
C GLY A 17 10.78 -11.00 -56.40
N VAL A 18 11.36 -9.95 -55.85
CA VAL A 18 11.58 -9.88 -54.40
C VAL A 18 10.22 -9.56 -53.79
N ALA A 19 9.48 -10.60 -53.41
CA ALA A 19 8.39 -10.43 -52.47
C ALA A 19 9.02 -9.99 -51.14
N ALA A 20 8.98 -8.68 -50.87
CA ALA A 20 9.27 -8.17 -49.55
C ALA A 20 8.21 -8.74 -48.60
N ALA A 21 8.56 -9.81 -47.90
CA ALA A 21 7.81 -10.27 -46.75
C ALA A 21 7.88 -9.15 -45.71
N VAL A 22 6.87 -8.28 -45.71
CA VAL A 22 6.61 -7.39 -44.60
C VAL A 22 6.26 -8.31 -43.44
N VAL A 23 7.27 -8.65 -42.63
CA VAL A 23 7.04 -9.21 -41.31
C VAL A 23 6.27 -8.13 -40.58
N MET A 24 4.95 -8.30 -40.52
CA MET A 24 4.09 -7.59 -39.61
C MET A 24 4.61 -7.93 -38.22
N ALA A 25 5.54 -7.13 -37.71
CA ALA A 25 5.91 -7.17 -36.31
C ALA A 25 4.63 -6.79 -35.57
N SER A 26 3.93 -7.81 -35.07
CA SER A 26 2.81 -7.61 -34.16
C SER A 26 3.31 -6.62 -33.11
N PRO A 27 2.65 -5.47 -32.90
CA PRO A 27 3.05 -4.58 -31.84
C PRO A 27 3.05 -5.42 -30.57
N ALA A 28 4.22 -5.54 -29.93
CA ALA A 28 4.30 -6.11 -28.60
C ALA A 28 3.31 -5.30 -27.76
N THR A 29 2.20 -5.92 -27.37
CA THR A 29 1.26 -5.32 -26.45
C THR A 29 2.05 -5.01 -25.19
N ALA A 30 2.40 -3.74 -25.00
CA ALA A 30 2.96 -3.28 -23.75
C ALA A 30 1.93 -3.65 -22.68
N THR A 31 2.26 -4.63 -21.84
CA THR A 31 1.45 -4.93 -20.67
C THR A 31 1.49 -3.67 -19.81
N ALA A 32 0.35 -3.02 -19.64
CA ALA A 32 0.26 -1.84 -18.80
C ALA A 32 0.75 -2.22 -17.41
N ALA A 33 1.70 -1.45 -16.88
CA ALA A 33 2.18 -1.65 -15.52
C ALA A 33 1.00 -1.56 -14.56
N VAL A 34 0.89 -2.54 -13.67
CA VAL A 34 -0.17 -2.63 -12.67
C VAL A 34 0.34 -2.06 -11.36
N VAL A 35 -0.48 -1.30 -10.65
CA VAL A 35 -0.24 -0.95 -9.23
C VAL A 35 -1.12 -1.84 -8.37
N PRO A 36 -0.55 -2.80 -7.62
CA PRO A 36 -1.34 -3.79 -6.88
C PRO A 36 -2.19 -3.20 -5.75
N GLY A 37 -1.83 -2.05 -5.19
CA GLY A 37 -2.58 -1.37 -4.14
C GLY A 37 -2.82 -2.25 -2.90
N GLU A 38 -3.93 -2.00 -2.21
CA GLU A 38 -4.36 -2.78 -1.05
C GLU A 38 -4.95 -4.12 -1.50
N LEU A 39 -4.29 -5.22 -1.16
CA LEU A 39 -4.67 -6.54 -1.63
C LEU A 39 -5.65 -7.22 -0.67
N VAL A 40 -5.48 -6.96 0.63
CA VAL A 40 -6.36 -7.44 1.70
C VAL A 40 -6.67 -6.28 2.64
N GLN A 41 -7.93 -6.18 3.03
CA GLN A 41 -8.42 -5.27 4.07
C GLN A 41 -9.12 -6.09 5.16
N ILE A 42 -8.89 -5.77 6.43
CA ILE A 42 -9.53 -6.41 7.58
C ILE A 42 -10.32 -5.35 8.33
N ASP A 43 -11.65 -5.46 8.33
CA ASP A 43 -12.53 -4.49 8.97
C ASP A 43 -12.63 -4.72 10.48
N TRP A 44 -12.52 -3.63 11.23
CA TRP A 44 -12.60 -3.61 12.68
C TRP A 44 -13.68 -2.65 13.16
N LEU A 45 -14.41 -3.07 14.20
CA LEU A 45 -15.38 -2.25 14.92
C LEU A 45 -14.99 -2.13 16.40
N ALA A 46 -14.58 -0.93 16.81
CA ALA A 46 -14.39 -0.55 18.21
C ALA A 46 -15.73 -0.34 18.91
N ALA A 47 -16.28 -1.42 19.48
CA ALA A 47 -17.59 -1.39 20.14
C ALA A 47 -17.69 -0.37 21.29
N ASN A 48 -16.57 -0.01 21.92
CA ASN A 48 -16.52 0.98 23.00
C ASN A 48 -16.70 2.44 22.54
N GLY A 49 -16.45 2.75 21.26
CA GLY A 49 -16.53 4.14 20.77
C GLY A 49 -17.96 4.69 20.67
N GLY A 50 -18.94 3.83 20.37
CA GLY A 50 -20.33 4.24 20.14
C GLY A 50 -20.47 5.45 19.20
N THR A 51 -21.46 6.32 19.44
CA THR A 51 -21.65 7.56 18.69
C THR A 51 -20.67 8.67 19.09
N LYS A 52 -19.99 8.54 20.23
CA LYS A 52 -19.04 9.54 20.74
C LYS A 52 -17.68 9.46 20.05
N GLY A 53 -17.38 8.33 19.42
CA GLY A 53 -16.09 8.06 18.80
C GLY A 53 -15.02 7.67 19.81
N VAL A 54 -13.84 7.39 19.28
CA VAL A 54 -12.67 6.95 20.04
C VAL A 54 -11.61 8.05 20.04
N SER A 55 -10.82 8.07 21.11
CA SER A 55 -9.72 9.00 21.35
C SER A 55 -8.35 8.38 21.04
N GLU A 56 -8.29 7.06 20.96
CA GLU A 56 -7.08 6.33 20.64
C GLU A 56 -7.43 5.03 19.91
N PHE A 57 -6.57 4.67 18.97
CA PHE A 57 -6.46 3.32 18.47
C PHE A 57 -5.00 2.88 18.42
N ALA A 58 -4.76 1.63 18.79
CA ALA A 58 -3.46 0.95 18.69
C ALA A 58 -3.60 -0.37 17.93
N PHE A 59 -2.73 -0.59 16.96
CA PHE A 59 -2.80 -1.71 16.02
C PHE A 59 -1.49 -2.49 16.04
N PRO A 60 -1.48 -3.73 16.56
CA PRO A 60 -0.33 -4.60 16.46
C PRO A 60 -0.19 -5.11 15.02
N VAL A 61 1.02 -5.02 14.47
CA VAL A 61 1.36 -5.51 13.14
C VAL A 61 2.66 -6.28 13.24
N THR A 62 2.69 -7.49 12.69
CA THR A 62 3.94 -8.27 12.53
C THR A 62 4.08 -8.66 11.08
N ILE A 63 5.24 -8.42 10.49
CA ILE A 63 5.53 -8.90 9.14
C ILE A 63 6.50 -10.06 9.30
N ASP A 64 6.03 -11.28 9.05
CA ASP A 64 6.80 -12.51 9.25
C ASP A 64 7.70 -12.78 8.06
N GLU A 65 7.24 -12.45 6.86
CA GLU A 65 7.95 -12.72 5.62
C GLU A 65 7.66 -11.64 4.58
N ILE A 66 8.70 -11.23 3.86
CA ILE A 66 8.59 -10.41 2.65
C ILE A 66 9.50 -11.04 1.61
N GLY A 67 8.92 -11.36 0.46
CA GLY A 67 9.63 -11.78 -0.73
C GLY A 67 10.51 -10.66 -1.29
N VAL A 68 11.06 -10.88 -2.48
CA VAL A 68 11.96 -9.90 -3.10
C VAL A 68 11.18 -8.65 -3.49
N THR A 69 11.30 -7.57 -2.72
CA THR A 69 10.86 -6.23 -3.12
C THR A 69 11.97 -5.58 -3.95
N GLY A 70 11.72 -5.28 -5.21
CA GLY A 70 12.60 -4.40 -5.99
C GLY A 70 12.50 -2.94 -5.53
N PRO A 71 13.44 -2.06 -5.94
CA PRO A 71 13.28 -0.63 -5.76
C PRO A 71 11.93 -0.15 -6.31
N GLY A 72 11.20 0.61 -5.49
CA GLY A 72 9.88 1.12 -5.86
C GLY A 72 8.71 0.13 -5.71
N GLN A 73 8.94 -1.09 -5.21
CA GLN A 73 7.87 -2.03 -4.80
C GLN A 73 7.72 -2.04 -3.28
N THR A 74 7.11 -1.00 -2.75
CA THR A 74 6.95 -0.81 -1.32
C THR A 74 5.78 -1.65 -0.80
N LEU A 75 6.04 -2.56 0.13
CA LEU A 75 4.98 -3.18 0.93
C LEU A 75 4.47 -2.13 1.92
N SER A 76 3.16 -1.92 1.94
CA SER A 76 2.49 -1.06 2.92
C SER A 76 1.59 -1.92 3.79
N VAL A 77 1.77 -1.80 5.10
CA VAL A 77 0.96 -2.48 6.11
C VAL A 77 0.55 -1.49 7.17
N GLY A 78 -0.75 -1.35 7.41
CA GLY A 78 -1.22 -0.33 8.33
C GLY A 78 -2.71 -0.38 8.60
N GLN A 79 -3.24 0.74 9.05
CA GLN A 79 -4.63 0.95 9.38
C GLN A 79 -5.13 2.23 8.73
N HIS A 80 -6.31 2.14 8.13
CA HIS A 80 -7.16 3.26 7.78
C HIS A 80 -8.23 3.49 8.85
N PHE A 81 -8.45 4.75 9.20
CA PHE A 81 -9.48 5.16 10.16
C PHE A 81 -10.21 6.38 9.60
N GLY A 82 -11.43 6.59 10.08
CA GLY A 82 -12.20 7.79 9.76
C GLY A 82 -12.34 8.69 10.97
N PHE A 83 -12.57 9.97 10.72
CA PHE A 83 -12.95 10.96 11.72
C PHE A 83 -14.43 11.32 11.56
N GLN A 84 -15.04 11.81 12.62
CA GLN A 84 -16.46 12.21 12.61
C GLN A 84 -16.77 13.36 11.64
N ASN A 85 -15.78 14.12 11.20
CA ASN A 85 -15.89 15.12 10.13
C ASN A 85 -15.88 14.49 8.72
N TRP A 86 -16.01 13.17 8.61
CA TRP A 86 -16.01 12.40 7.37
C TRP A 86 -14.69 12.41 6.59
N GLN A 87 -13.60 12.86 7.22
CA GLN A 87 -12.26 12.73 6.66
C GLN A 87 -11.63 11.41 7.08
N GLY A 88 -10.68 10.94 6.27
CA GLY A 88 -9.94 9.70 6.54
C GLY A 88 -8.54 9.97 7.08
N GLY A 89 -7.91 8.92 7.58
CA GLY A 89 -6.49 8.90 7.87
C GLY A 89 -5.91 7.51 7.72
N TYR A 90 -4.58 7.45 7.75
CA TYR A 90 -3.81 6.22 7.65
C TYR A 90 -2.63 6.28 8.60
N ILE A 91 -2.31 5.16 9.24
CA ILE A 91 -1.03 4.93 9.91
C ILE A 91 -0.46 3.60 9.43
N GLY A 92 0.83 3.53 9.14
CA GLY A 92 1.41 2.30 8.64
C GLY A 92 2.92 2.24 8.62
N LEU A 93 3.40 1.09 8.19
CA LEU A 93 4.77 0.81 7.83
C LEU A 93 4.87 0.68 6.31
N GLU A 94 5.82 1.39 5.74
CA GLU A 94 6.24 1.23 4.36
C GLU A 94 7.61 0.51 4.37
N VAL A 95 7.62 -0.74 3.91
CA VAL A 95 8.80 -1.60 3.90
C VAL A 95 9.24 -1.82 2.46
N GLN A 96 10.53 -1.62 2.20
CA GLN A 96 11.08 -1.77 0.86
C GLN A 96 12.56 -2.14 0.91
N ARG A 97 13.07 -2.54 -0.25
CA ARG A 97 14.49 -2.58 -0.53
C ARG A 97 14.89 -1.38 -1.38
N PRO A 98 15.83 -0.53 -0.93
CA PRO A 98 16.21 0.67 -1.70
C PRO A 98 17.06 0.32 -2.94
N ALA A 99 17.74 -0.82 -2.96
CA ALA A 99 18.48 -1.39 -4.09
C ALA A 99 18.36 -2.93 -4.05
N ILE A 100 18.58 -3.63 -5.16
CA ILE A 100 18.38 -5.10 -5.27
C ILE A 100 19.09 -5.90 -4.14
N ASP A 101 20.28 -5.48 -3.73
CA ASP A 101 21.08 -6.16 -2.69
C ASP A 101 21.12 -5.43 -1.35
N ALA A 102 20.42 -4.29 -1.21
CA ALA A 102 20.40 -3.53 0.04
C ALA A 102 19.54 -4.23 1.10
N PRO A 103 19.75 -4.03 2.41
CA PRO A 103 18.86 -4.57 3.43
C PRO A 103 17.43 -4.01 3.28
N LEU A 104 16.46 -4.76 3.82
CA LEU A 104 15.11 -4.24 3.99
C LEU A 104 15.15 -3.06 4.96
N VAL A 105 14.46 -1.98 4.60
CA VAL A 105 14.25 -0.82 5.47
C VAL A 105 12.75 -0.60 5.62
N ALA A 106 12.34 -0.14 6.80
CA ALA A 106 10.98 0.33 7.00
C ALA A 106 11.00 1.79 7.43
N ARG A 107 9.99 2.53 6.99
CA ARG A 107 9.66 3.84 7.52
C ARG A 107 8.21 3.86 7.99
N THR A 108 7.93 4.72 8.93
CA THR A 108 6.58 4.94 9.44
C THR A 108 5.87 6.01 8.61
N VAL A 109 4.56 5.87 8.47
CA VAL A 109 3.73 6.83 7.75
C VAL A 109 2.51 7.16 8.60
N PHE A 110 2.16 8.44 8.64
CA PHE A 110 0.90 8.92 9.18
C PHE A 110 0.30 9.94 8.20
N SER A 111 -0.95 9.71 7.80
CA SER A 111 -1.66 10.55 6.84
C SER A 111 -3.01 10.99 7.39
N TYR A 112 -3.40 12.19 6.98
CA TYR A 112 -4.75 12.72 7.12
C TYR A 112 -5.24 13.18 5.75
N TYR A 113 -6.43 12.73 5.37
CA TYR A 113 -7.03 12.95 4.06
C TYR A 113 -8.12 14.01 4.13
N GLY A 114 -7.74 15.25 4.48
CA GLY A 114 -8.67 16.37 4.53
C GLY A 114 -7.96 17.73 4.51
N PRO A 115 -8.65 18.80 4.07
CA PRO A 115 -8.04 20.13 3.90
C PRO A 115 -7.92 20.93 5.22
N ASP A 116 -8.57 20.48 6.29
CA ASP A 116 -8.77 21.21 7.55
C ASP A 116 -7.62 21.00 8.57
N VAL A 117 -6.38 21.09 8.10
CA VAL A 117 -5.19 20.79 8.90
C VAL A 117 -4.23 21.97 9.06
N GLN A 118 -3.57 22.04 10.21
CA GLN A 118 -2.34 22.83 10.37
C GLN A 118 -1.13 21.89 10.44
N HIS A 119 -0.11 22.18 9.64
CA HIS A 119 1.04 21.29 9.45
C HIS A 119 2.13 21.55 10.50
N ALA A 120 2.50 20.51 11.25
CA ALA A 120 3.75 20.46 11.99
C ALA A 120 4.69 19.44 11.32
N GLY A 121 5.52 19.90 10.37
CA GLY A 121 6.61 19.09 9.79
C GLY A 121 6.21 18.02 8.76
N CYS A 122 5.01 18.06 8.20
CA CYS A 122 4.51 17.07 7.24
C CYS A 122 4.19 17.70 5.88
N GLY A 123 4.34 16.92 4.81
CA GLY A 123 4.14 17.39 3.44
C GLY A 123 2.71 17.20 2.94
N PRO A 124 2.27 17.96 1.91
CA PRO A 124 0.98 17.75 1.28
C PRO A 124 0.92 16.39 0.57
N ILE A 125 -0.29 15.81 0.48
CA ILE A 125 -0.53 14.63 -0.35
C ILE A 125 -0.69 15.08 -1.81
N VAL A 126 0.21 14.60 -2.69
CA VAL A 126 0.22 14.94 -4.11
C VAL A 126 0.47 13.68 -4.95
N PRO A 127 -0.32 13.41 -6.01
CA PRO A 127 -1.60 14.04 -6.33
C PRO A 127 -2.72 13.57 -5.37
N GLY A 128 -3.72 14.40 -5.08
CA GLY A 128 -4.83 13.99 -4.21
C GLY A 128 -5.77 15.12 -3.80
N PRO A 129 -6.88 14.81 -3.12
CA PRO A 129 -7.95 15.76 -2.74
C PRO A 129 -7.57 16.74 -1.62
N GLY A 130 -6.28 16.95 -1.35
CA GLY A 130 -5.77 17.64 -0.17
C GLY A 130 -5.46 16.69 1.00
N GLY A 131 -4.87 17.25 2.05
CA GLY A 131 -4.39 16.48 3.20
C GLY A 131 -2.87 16.53 3.37
N MET A 132 -2.39 15.73 4.31
CA MET A 132 -0.98 15.67 4.67
C MET A 132 -0.51 14.25 4.93
N THR A 133 0.78 14.03 4.69
CA THR A 133 1.47 12.80 5.08
C THR A 133 2.78 13.15 5.77
N CYS A 134 2.94 12.63 6.98
CA CYS A 134 4.18 12.59 7.73
C CYS A 134 4.86 11.26 7.44
N ARG A 135 6.16 11.31 7.14
CA ARG A 135 6.97 10.10 7.04
C ARG A 135 8.08 10.19 8.08
N GLY A 136 8.18 9.18 8.93
CA GLY A 136 9.31 9.07 9.84
C GLY A 136 10.59 8.71 9.07
N GLU A 137 11.71 8.80 9.76
CA GLU A 137 12.97 8.28 9.27
C GLU A 137 12.91 6.75 9.13
N PHE A 138 13.81 6.21 8.30
CA PHE A 138 14.00 4.77 8.27
C PHE A 138 14.53 4.28 9.62
N PHE A 139 14.07 3.12 10.07
CA PHE A 139 14.48 2.53 11.34
C PHE A 139 14.84 1.05 11.18
N ASP A 140 15.49 0.51 12.22
CA ASP A 140 15.90 -0.89 12.29
C ASP A 140 14.68 -1.80 12.38
N PHE A 141 14.20 -2.19 11.21
CA PHE A 141 13.08 -3.10 11.04
C PHE A 141 13.56 -4.55 11.07
N ALA A 142 12.78 -5.40 11.73
CA ALA A 142 13.04 -6.83 11.82
C ALA A 142 11.78 -7.63 11.49
N LEU A 143 11.93 -8.62 10.62
CA LEU A 143 10.89 -9.61 10.37
C LEU A 143 10.57 -10.40 11.64
N GLY A 144 9.32 -10.82 11.78
CA GLY A 144 8.81 -11.54 12.94
C GLY A 144 8.64 -10.69 14.21
N ARG A 145 9.07 -9.41 14.21
CA ARG A 145 8.85 -8.47 15.31
C ARG A 145 7.50 -7.78 15.17
N THR A 146 6.77 -7.69 16.29
CA THR A 146 5.52 -6.95 16.37
C THR A 146 5.78 -5.47 16.62
N TYR A 147 5.18 -4.62 15.79
CA TYR A 147 5.15 -3.18 15.92
C TYR A 147 3.72 -2.74 16.24
N THR A 148 3.55 -1.89 17.24
CA THR A 148 2.26 -1.28 17.60
C THR A 148 2.18 0.11 16.96
N LEU A 149 1.26 0.27 16.01
CA LEU A 149 0.94 1.55 15.38
C LEU A 149 -0.15 2.22 16.22
N ARG A 150 0.12 3.38 16.80
CA ARG A 150 -0.85 4.08 17.65
C ARG A 150 -1.18 5.47 17.10
N VAL A 151 -2.46 5.82 17.12
CA VAL A 151 -2.95 7.17 16.85
C VAL A 151 -3.79 7.60 18.05
N GLU A 152 -3.44 8.72 18.65
CA GLU A 152 -4.02 9.20 19.91
C GLU A 152 -4.36 10.69 19.78
N GLN A 153 -5.49 11.09 20.36
CA GLN A 153 -5.85 12.49 20.48
C GLN A 153 -5.18 13.10 21.72
N MET A 154 -4.26 14.02 21.51
CA MET A 154 -3.69 14.83 22.58
C MET A 154 -4.42 16.18 22.65
N GLY A 155 -5.00 16.49 23.81
CA GLY A 155 -5.81 17.69 23.96
C GLY A 155 -7.11 17.62 23.14
N SER A 156 -7.62 18.77 22.70
CA SER A 156 -8.95 18.86 22.10
C SER A 156 -8.99 18.64 20.60
N ASN A 157 -7.88 18.85 19.88
CA ASN A 157 -7.89 18.87 18.42
C ASN A 157 -6.59 18.44 17.74
N TYR A 158 -5.63 17.92 18.51
CA TYR A 158 -4.38 17.43 17.97
C TYR A 158 -4.35 15.90 18.04
N TRP A 159 -3.98 15.27 16.95
CA TRP A 159 -3.87 13.83 16.80
C TRP A 159 -2.43 13.47 16.54
N HIS A 160 -1.85 12.62 17.38
CA HIS A 160 -0.45 12.25 17.29
C HIS A 160 -0.30 10.77 16.98
N ALA A 161 0.70 10.45 16.17
CA ALA A 161 0.98 9.10 15.71
C ALA A 161 2.31 8.59 16.27
N TYR A 162 2.30 7.35 16.72
CA TYR A 162 3.46 6.66 17.29
C TYR A 162 3.62 5.27 16.69
N VAL A 163 4.85 4.77 16.67
CA VAL A 163 5.15 3.36 16.43
C VAL A 163 6.05 2.83 17.54
N GLY A 164 5.61 1.77 18.20
CA GLY A 164 6.39 1.08 19.23
C GLY A 164 6.72 -0.35 18.88
N ASP A 165 7.82 -0.89 19.39
CA ASP A 165 8.17 -2.33 19.27
C ASP A 165 8.15 -3.07 20.62
N GLY A 166 7.48 -2.47 21.61
CA GLY A 166 7.46 -2.94 23.01
C GLY A 166 8.67 -2.51 23.84
N THR A 167 9.76 -2.08 23.21
CA THR A 167 10.97 -1.59 23.89
C THR A 167 11.18 -0.10 23.71
N MET A 168 10.91 0.42 22.51
CA MET A 168 11.06 1.82 22.15
C MET A 168 9.78 2.32 21.49
N GLN A 169 9.34 3.52 21.86
CA GLN A 169 8.28 4.25 21.19
C GLN A 169 8.88 5.38 20.36
N ARG A 170 8.49 5.46 19.09
CA ARG A 170 8.93 6.47 18.14
C ARG A 170 7.75 7.38 17.80
N SER A 171 7.92 8.69 17.98
CA SER A 171 6.98 9.69 17.49
C SER A 171 7.13 9.82 15.97
N ILE A 172 6.02 9.79 15.24
CA ILE A 172 6.02 10.05 13.79
C ILE A 172 5.84 11.57 13.58
N SER A 173 4.68 12.08 13.96
CA SER A 173 4.28 13.49 14.07
C SER A 173 2.79 13.51 14.44
N GLY A 174 2.13 14.65 14.35
CA GLY A 174 0.70 14.76 14.50
C GLY A 174 0.07 15.85 13.63
N VAL A 175 -1.26 15.85 13.61
CA VAL A 175 -2.09 16.75 12.83
C VAL A 175 -3.03 17.49 13.77
N GLN A 176 -3.13 18.81 13.58
CA GLN A 176 -4.16 19.60 14.24
C GLN A 176 -5.35 19.78 13.30
N ILE A 177 -6.50 19.22 13.70
CA ILE A 177 -7.76 19.28 12.93
C ILE A 177 -8.57 20.48 13.44
N THR A 178 -8.95 21.40 12.57
CA THR A 178 -9.61 22.64 12.98
C THR A 178 -11.11 22.47 13.25
N ASN A 179 -11.79 21.58 12.52
CA ASN A 179 -13.23 21.29 12.64
C ASN A 179 -13.60 20.67 14.00
N GLU A 180 -14.81 20.88 14.53
CA GLU A 180 -15.32 20.40 15.83
C GLU A 180 -15.67 18.90 15.88
N LEU A 181 -15.89 18.23 14.73
CA LEU A 181 -16.15 16.79 14.64
C LEU A 181 -14.84 15.98 14.63
N ARG A 182 -14.17 15.95 15.78
CA ARG A 182 -12.73 15.61 15.89
C ARG A 182 -12.41 14.19 16.28
N ARG A 183 -13.37 13.39 16.76
CA ARG A 183 -13.10 12.03 17.25
C ARG A 183 -12.93 11.07 16.09
N MET A 184 -12.14 10.02 16.29
CA MET A 184 -12.11 8.92 15.34
C MET A 184 -13.45 8.17 15.42
N MET A 185 -13.97 7.77 14.26
CA MET A 185 -15.12 6.89 14.18
C MET A 185 -14.75 5.50 14.72
N PRO A 186 -15.70 4.75 15.29
CA PRO A 186 -15.42 3.42 15.86
C PRO A 186 -15.18 2.35 14.79
N PHE A 187 -15.08 2.71 13.51
CA PHE A 187 -14.82 1.77 12.42
C PHE A 187 -13.58 2.18 11.64
N GLY A 188 -12.88 1.16 11.16
CA GLY A 188 -11.72 1.31 10.30
C GLY A 188 -11.32 -0.05 9.73
N HIS A 189 -10.25 -0.09 8.97
CA HIS A 189 -9.70 -1.35 8.49
C HIS A 189 -8.18 -1.37 8.49
N GLN A 190 -7.59 -2.53 8.76
CA GLN A 190 -6.17 -2.76 8.48
C GLN A 190 -6.01 -3.16 7.01
N SER A 191 -4.94 -2.72 6.36
CA SER A 191 -4.65 -3.05 4.97
C SER A 191 -3.24 -3.61 4.82
N VAL A 192 -3.09 -4.54 3.87
CA VAL A 192 -1.82 -5.12 3.43
C VAL A 192 -1.79 -5.02 1.92
N GLY A 193 -0.74 -4.42 1.37
CA GLY A 193 -0.67 -4.17 -0.07
C GLY A 193 0.69 -3.74 -0.58
N TYR A 194 0.84 -3.75 -1.91
CA TYR A 194 2.05 -3.27 -2.58
C TYR A 194 1.76 -2.02 -3.37
N TYR A 195 2.54 -0.98 -3.12
CA TYR A 195 2.48 0.28 -3.85
C TYR A 195 3.75 0.42 -4.67
N GLY A 196 3.55 0.58 -5.97
CA GLY A 196 4.62 0.52 -6.96
C GLY A 196 4.13 -0.12 -8.25
N PRO A 197 4.57 0.37 -9.42
CA PRO A 197 4.28 -0.31 -10.67
C PRO A 197 4.96 -1.69 -10.69
N SER A 198 4.23 -2.68 -11.19
CA SER A 198 4.70 -4.04 -11.46
C SER A 198 4.34 -4.39 -12.91
N GLY A 199 5.15 -5.22 -13.58
CA GLY A 199 4.90 -5.59 -14.98
C GLY A 199 3.62 -6.42 -15.14
N SER A 200 3.26 -7.18 -14.11
CA SER A 200 2.02 -7.94 -14.04
C SER A 200 1.65 -8.33 -12.61
N CYS A 201 0.42 -8.77 -12.36
CA CYS A 201 0.03 -9.27 -11.04
C CYS A 201 0.85 -10.51 -10.61
N ALA A 202 1.36 -11.31 -11.54
CA ALA A 202 2.19 -12.48 -11.23
C ALA A 202 3.58 -12.12 -10.66
N GLU A 203 3.99 -10.86 -10.78
CA GLU A 203 5.26 -10.32 -10.27
C GLU A 203 5.12 -9.67 -8.89
N VAL A 204 3.91 -9.62 -8.32
CA VAL A 204 3.71 -9.08 -6.97
C VAL A 204 4.41 -9.99 -5.95
N PRO A 205 5.37 -9.47 -5.18
CA PRO A 205 6.12 -10.30 -4.24
C PRO A 205 5.23 -10.93 -3.18
N HIS A 206 5.60 -12.13 -2.72
CA HIS A 206 4.96 -12.77 -1.58
C HIS A 206 5.17 -11.94 -0.31
N ALA A 207 4.16 -11.85 0.57
CA ALA A 207 4.36 -11.43 1.95
C ALA A 207 3.39 -12.14 2.90
N ARG A 208 3.87 -12.41 4.11
CA ARG A 208 3.08 -12.92 5.22
C ARG A 208 3.09 -11.94 6.38
N VAL A 209 1.89 -11.53 6.80
CA VAL A 209 1.67 -10.51 7.81
C VAL A 209 0.67 -11.04 8.84
N ARG A 210 0.93 -10.81 10.12
CA ARG A 210 -0.05 -10.97 11.20
C ARG A 210 -0.54 -9.60 11.64
N LEU A 211 -1.83 -9.40 11.48
CA LEU A 211 -2.56 -8.22 11.91
C LEU A 211 -3.21 -8.55 13.26
N GLY A 212 -2.74 -7.94 14.34
CA GLY A 212 -3.29 -8.18 15.67
C GLY A 212 -4.64 -7.51 15.87
N THR A 213 -5.44 -8.05 16.78
CA THR A 213 -6.67 -7.38 17.25
C THR A 213 -6.28 -6.00 17.78
N PRO A 214 -6.87 -4.92 17.25
CA PRO A 214 -6.56 -3.58 17.72
C PRO A 214 -7.06 -3.36 19.15
N VAL A 215 -6.57 -2.31 19.79
CA VAL A 215 -7.11 -1.80 21.05
C VAL A 215 -7.61 -0.38 20.79
N SER A 216 -8.77 -0.03 21.36
CA SER A 216 -9.33 1.32 21.26
C SER A 216 -9.71 1.87 22.63
N PHE A 217 -9.59 3.18 22.77
CA PHE A 217 -10.02 3.90 23.96
C PHE A 217 -11.03 4.96 23.57
N SER A 218 -12.12 5.06 24.33
CA SER A 218 -13.07 6.16 24.23
C SER A 218 -12.96 7.05 25.45
N THR A 219 -13.07 8.37 25.28
CA THR A 219 -13.07 9.32 26.40
C THR A 219 -14.44 9.50 27.08
N PRO A 220 -14.49 9.78 28.40
CA PRO A 220 -13.33 9.83 29.32
C PRO A 220 -12.63 8.48 29.34
N ILE A 221 -11.29 8.46 29.42
CA ILE A 221 -10.33 7.37 29.06
C ILE A 221 -10.60 6.01 29.77
N ASP A 222 -11.71 5.89 30.48
CA ASP A 222 -12.10 4.81 31.37
C ASP A 222 -12.70 3.59 30.65
N TYR A 223 -12.96 3.66 29.34
CA TYR A 223 -13.55 2.56 28.58
C TYR A 223 -12.61 2.06 27.47
N THR A 224 -11.86 1.02 27.81
CA THR A 224 -11.15 0.17 26.85
C THR A 224 -12.13 -0.84 26.26
N GLY A 225 -12.07 -1.02 24.95
CA GLY A 225 -12.75 -2.12 24.26
C GLY A 225 -11.75 -2.85 23.38
N GLU A 226 -11.98 -4.15 23.18
CA GLU A 226 -11.34 -4.89 22.11
C GLU A 226 -12.22 -4.76 20.85
N PRO A 227 -11.73 -4.06 19.82
CA PRO A 227 -12.32 -4.08 18.50
C PRO A 227 -12.65 -5.49 18.02
N VAL A 228 -13.85 -5.64 17.48
CA VAL A 228 -14.35 -6.90 16.94
C VAL A 228 -14.04 -6.97 15.45
N LEU A 229 -13.56 -8.13 15.00
CA LEU A 229 -13.39 -8.44 13.59
C LEU A 229 -14.76 -8.47 12.91
N VAL A 230 -14.97 -7.61 11.92
CA VAL A 230 -16.22 -7.55 11.17
C VAL A 230 -16.17 -8.52 9.99
N ALA A 231 -15.19 -8.34 9.09
CA ALA A 231 -14.96 -9.23 7.97
C ALA A 231 -13.58 -8.97 7.31
N PRO A 232 -12.91 -10.00 6.79
CA PRO A 232 -11.87 -9.82 5.79
C PRO A 232 -12.49 -9.46 4.43
N ARG A 233 -11.92 -8.47 3.75
CA ARG A 233 -12.27 -8.01 2.40
C ARG A 233 -11.06 -8.11 1.48
N ARG A 234 -11.32 -8.31 0.18
CA ARG A 234 -10.33 -8.29 -0.91
C ARG A 234 -10.69 -7.16 -1.87
N PRO A 235 -10.31 -5.92 -1.55
CA PRO A 235 -10.86 -4.73 -2.22
C PRO A 235 -10.34 -4.52 -3.63
N ASN A 236 -9.13 -5.02 -3.97
CA ASN A 236 -8.55 -4.72 -5.27
C ASN A 236 -8.94 -5.74 -6.35
N LEU A 237 -9.73 -5.25 -7.30
CA LEU A 237 -10.10 -5.99 -8.52
C LEU A 237 -8.94 -6.16 -9.50
N THR A 238 -7.88 -5.34 -9.39
CA THR A 238 -6.79 -5.24 -10.38
C THR A 238 -5.94 -6.50 -10.45
N CYS A 239 -5.79 -7.23 -9.34
CA CYS A 239 -5.05 -8.49 -9.29
C CYS A 239 -5.88 -9.70 -8.85
N LEU A 240 -7.20 -9.68 -9.11
CA LEU A 240 -8.03 -10.85 -8.85
C LEU A 240 -7.61 -12.05 -9.69
N GLY A 241 -7.40 -13.20 -9.04
CA GLY A 241 -7.11 -14.49 -9.68
C GLY A 241 -5.65 -14.71 -10.09
N GLY A 242 -4.79 -13.68 -10.04
CA GLY A 242 -3.37 -13.78 -10.42
C GLY A 242 -2.40 -13.99 -9.25
N ILE A 243 -2.86 -13.85 -8.01
CA ILE A 243 -2.06 -13.91 -6.77
C ILE A 243 -2.84 -14.54 -5.63
N VAL A 244 -2.12 -15.04 -4.63
CA VAL A 244 -2.70 -15.47 -3.35
C VAL A 244 -3.00 -14.23 -2.54
N ASN A 245 -4.26 -13.99 -2.22
CA ASN A 245 -4.69 -13.00 -1.25
C ASN A 245 -5.55 -13.74 -0.24
N ASP A 246 -4.98 -14.15 0.88
CA ASP A 246 -5.66 -14.93 1.89
C ASP A 246 -5.64 -14.24 3.26
N ALA A 247 -6.69 -14.49 4.03
CA ALA A 247 -6.89 -13.94 5.36
C ALA A 247 -7.56 -15.00 6.23
N VAL A 248 -6.86 -15.46 7.25
CA VAL A 248 -7.32 -16.50 8.18
C VAL A 248 -7.31 -15.94 9.60
N ALA A 249 -8.43 -16.07 10.29
CA ALA A 249 -8.50 -15.71 11.71
C ALA A 249 -7.55 -16.61 12.52
N VAL A 250 -6.76 -15.99 13.40
CA VAL A 250 -5.82 -16.66 14.29
C VAL A 250 -5.99 -16.12 15.71
N PRO A 251 -5.49 -16.82 16.75
CA PRO A 251 -5.53 -16.27 18.10
C PRO A 251 -4.93 -14.85 18.16
N GLY A 252 -5.72 -13.89 18.63
CA GLY A 252 -5.30 -12.49 18.76
C GLY A 252 -5.22 -11.69 17.47
N GLY A 253 -5.82 -12.14 16.36
CA GLY A 253 -5.89 -11.34 15.13
C GLY A 253 -6.18 -12.13 13.84
N VAL A 254 -5.54 -11.71 12.75
CA VAL A 254 -5.68 -12.29 11.40
C VAL A 254 -4.30 -12.51 10.78
N ALA A 255 -4.05 -13.71 10.27
CA ALA A 255 -2.91 -13.98 9.41
C ALA A 255 -3.28 -13.69 7.96
N VAL A 256 -2.49 -12.85 7.30
CA VAL A 256 -2.68 -12.41 5.92
C VAL A 256 -1.52 -12.88 5.08
N THR A 257 -1.82 -13.45 3.91
CA THR A 257 -0.84 -13.79 2.88
C THR A 257 -1.22 -13.06 1.60
N VAL A 258 -0.26 -12.34 0.99
CA VAL A 258 -0.46 -11.62 -0.27
C VAL A 258 0.63 -11.96 -1.28
N GLY A 259 0.32 -11.81 -2.57
CA GLY A 259 1.30 -11.95 -3.67
C GLY A 259 1.46 -13.37 -4.18
N ARG A 260 2.61 -13.65 -4.82
CA ARG A 260 2.88 -14.96 -5.44
C ARG A 260 2.96 -16.08 -4.40
N GLY A 261 2.20 -17.15 -4.61
CA GLY A 261 2.29 -18.41 -3.86
C GLY A 261 3.28 -19.39 -4.48
#